data_AF-A0A959WL37-F1
#
_entry.id   AF-A0A959WL37-F1
#
_cell.length_a   1.000
_cell.length_b   1.000
_cell.length_c   1.000
_cell.angle_alpha   90.00
_cell.angle_beta   90.00
_cell.angle_gamma   90.00
#
_symmetry.space_group_name_H-M   'P 1'
#
loop_
_entity.id
_entity.type
_entity.pdbx_description
1 polymer ?
#
loop_
_entity_poly.entity_id
_entity_poly.type
_entity_poly.pdbx_seq_one_letter_code
_entity_poly.pdbx_strand_id
1 'polypeptide(L)'
;MLNRLRNRAESQKGFTLIELLVVVIIIGLLAAIAIPTFLGQRDRANDAAAKSLVRNAASAAEAAFADTQDYSTINAAALGAIEKSIDFAGSGAAKDDSVTYTAAANGYTIASVSQSGKTFTMAKDITASPAVTRTCGAGCTW
;
A
#
# COMPACT_ATOMS: atom_id res chain seq x y z
N MET A 1 -45.30 41.88 -29.55
CA MET A 1 -44.51 41.23 -28.47
C MET A 1 -44.27 39.72 -28.67
N LEU A 2 -45.15 38.99 -29.37
CA LEU A 2 -45.05 37.53 -29.57
C LEU A 2 -43.84 37.05 -30.43
N ASN A 3 -43.29 37.91 -31.29
CA ASN A 3 -42.16 37.53 -32.16
C ASN A 3 -40.82 37.31 -31.43
N ARG A 4 -40.67 37.81 -30.18
CA ARG A 4 -39.44 37.61 -29.39
C ARG A 4 -39.40 36.26 -28.66
N LEU A 5 -40.54 35.57 -28.53
CA LEU A 5 -40.60 34.25 -27.88
C LEU A 5 -40.25 33.11 -28.86
N ARG A 6 -40.62 33.23 -30.15
CA ARG A 6 -40.28 32.24 -31.19
C ARG A 6 -38.77 32.15 -31.48
N ASN A 7 -38.05 33.28 -31.47
CA ASN A 7 -36.59 33.29 -31.67
C ASN A 7 -35.79 32.67 -30.51
N ARG A 8 -36.38 32.54 -29.30
CA ARG A 8 -35.73 31.87 -28.16
C ARG A 8 -35.85 30.34 -28.20
N ALA A 9 -36.82 29.81 -28.94
CA ALA A 9 -36.98 28.36 -29.14
C ALA A 9 -36.00 27.82 -30.20
N GLU A 10 -35.76 28.60 -31.27
CA GLU A 10 -34.77 28.28 -32.31
C GLU A 10 -33.31 28.35 -31.81
N SER A 11 -33.04 29.10 -30.74
CA SER A 11 -31.70 29.20 -30.15
C SER A 11 -31.34 28.05 -29.19
N GLN A 12 -32.26 27.13 -28.91
CA GLN A 12 -31.97 25.95 -28.09
C GLN A 12 -31.55 24.79 -28.99
N LYS A 13 -30.30 24.84 -29.46
CA LYS A 13 -29.67 23.69 -30.10
C LYS A 13 -29.53 22.58 -29.05
N GLY A 14 -30.37 21.55 -29.15
CA GLY A 14 -30.28 20.35 -28.32
C GLY A 14 -29.03 19.54 -28.63
N PHE A 15 -28.52 18.82 -27.63
CA PHE A 15 -27.40 17.89 -27.77
C PHE A 15 -27.82 16.73 -28.69
N THR A 16 -27.01 16.40 -29.69
CA THR A 16 -27.35 15.28 -30.59
C THR A 16 -26.95 13.95 -29.97
N LEU A 17 -27.73 12.89 -30.25
CA LEU A 17 -27.39 11.54 -29.78
C LEU A 17 -26.03 11.06 -30.33
N ILE A 18 -25.67 11.50 -31.54
CA ILE A 18 -24.38 11.18 -32.16
C ILE A 18 -23.20 11.86 -31.45
N GLU A 19 -23.37 13.08 -30.93
CA GLU A 19 -22.34 13.74 -30.12
C GLU A 19 -22.09 12.99 -28.82
N LEU A 20 -23.14 12.50 -28.14
CA LEU A 20 -22.95 11.69 -26.93
C LEU A 20 -22.31 10.34 -27.28
N LEU A 21 -22.71 9.73 -28.40
CA LEU A 21 -22.16 8.45 -28.85
C LEU A 21 -20.65 8.54 -29.08
N VAL A 22 -20.18 9.56 -29.80
CA VAL A 22 -18.75 9.71 -30.08
C VAL A 22 -17.95 9.96 -28.80
N VAL A 23 -18.49 10.74 -27.85
CA VAL A 23 -17.82 11.01 -26.57
C VAL A 23 -17.65 9.72 -25.74
N VAL A 24 -18.70 8.90 -25.60
CA VAL A 24 -18.58 7.66 -24.82
C VAL A 24 -17.64 6.65 -25.48
N ILE A 25 -17.56 6.64 -26.82
CA ILE A 25 -16.59 5.81 -27.55
C ILE A 25 -15.16 6.27 -27.23
N ILE A 26 -14.87 7.58 -27.29
CA ILE A 26 -13.54 8.10 -26.99
C ILE A 26 -13.15 7.83 -25.53
N ILE A 27 -14.07 8.08 -24.56
CA ILE A 27 -13.82 7.77 -23.15
C ILE A 27 -13.60 6.27 -22.95
N GLY A 28 -14.35 5.41 -23.63
CA GLY A 28 -14.18 3.95 -23.60
C GLY A 28 -12.79 3.50 -24.07
N LEU A 29 -12.29 4.08 -25.17
CA LEU A 29 -10.95 3.79 -25.69
C LEU A 29 -9.86 4.22 -24.70
N LEU A 30 -9.98 5.41 -24.11
CA LEU A 30 -9.02 5.90 -23.12
C LEU A 30 -9.05 5.06 -21.84
N ALA A 31 -10.24 4.70 -21.35
CA ALA A 31 -10.42 3.87 -20.16
C ALA A 31 -9.81 2.47 -20.34
N ALA A 32 -9.94 1.87 -21.53
CA ALA A 32 -9.39 0.54 -21.80
C ALA A 32 -7.87 0.46 -21.61
N ILE A 33 -7.13 1.53 -21.93
CA ILE A 33 -5.67 1.61 -21.75
C ILE A 33 -5.31 2.09 -20.33
N ALA A 34 -6.07 3.06 -19.81
CA ALA A 34 -5.78 3.69 -18.52
C ALA A 34 -6.06 2.78 -17.32
N ILE A 35 -7.13 1.98 -17.34
CA ILE A 35 -7.51 1.14 -16.21
C ILE A 35 -6.42 0.10 -15.85
N PRO A 36 -5.93 -0.76 -16.77
CA PRO A 36 -4.92 -1.76 -16.41
C PRO A 36 -3.61 -1.13 -15.94
N THR A 37 -3.21 -0.02 -16.54
CA THR A 37 -1.99 0.70 -16.15
C THR A 37 -2.12 1.35 -14.78
N PHE A 38 -3.26 1.97 -14.49
CA PHE A 38 -3.55 2.57 -13.19
C PHE A 38 -3.61 1.51 -12.08
N LEU A 39 -4.26 0.37 -12.32
CA LEU A 39 -4.32 -0.73 -11.35
C LEU A 39 -2.92 -1.26 -11.02
N GLY A 40 -2.07 -1.49 -12.05
CA GLY A 40 -0.69 -1.91 -11.83
C GLY A 40 0.21 -0.85 -11.16
N GLN A 41 -0.09 0.44 -11.31
CA GLN A 41 0.58 1.51 -10.55
C GLN A 41 0.14 1.51 -9.08
N ARG A 42 -1.16 1.37 -8.82
CA ARG A 42 -1.71 1.28 -7.47
C ARG A 42 -1.13 0.08 -6.71
N ASP A 43 -1.03 -1.08 -7.33
CA ASP A 43 -0.43 -2.27 -6.70
C ASP A 43 1.03 -2.05 -6.35
N ARG A 44 1.81 -1.41 -7.23
CA ARG A 44 3.21 -1.07 -6.95
C ARG A 44 3.35 -0.05 -5.81
N ALA A 45 2.43 0.93 -5.72
CA ALA A 45 2.42 1.89 -4.63
C ALA A 45 2.09 1.20 -3.29
N ASN A 46 1.12 0.29 -3.28
CA ASN A 46 0.78 -0.51 -2.11
C ASN A 46 1.95 -1.42 -1.68
N ASP A 47 2.64 -2.05 -2.63
CA ASP A 47 3.83 -2.86 -2.37
C ASP A 47 4.96 -2.00 -1.76
N ALA A 48 5.17 -0.79 -2.29
CA ALA A 48 6.18 0.14 -1.77
C ALA A 48 5.85 0.62 -0.35
N ALA A 49 4.58 0.87 -0.05
CA ALA A 49 4.10 1.23 1.28
C ALA A 49 4.37 0.10 2.28
N ALA A 50 3.97 -1.13 1.97
CA ALA A 50 4.24 -2.31 2.81
C ALA A 50 5.74 -2.53 3.05
N LYS A 51 6.57 -2.42 2.00
CA LYS A 51 8.04 -2.47 2.14
C LYS A 51 8.57 -1.37 3.08
N SER A 52 7.98 -0.18 3.06
CA SER A 52 8.36 0.94 3.93
C SER A 52 7.96 0.71 5.38
N LEU A 53 6.74 0.21 5.62
CA LEU A 53 6.27 -0.15 6.95
C LEU A 53 7.20 -1.16 7.62
N VAL A 54 7.56 -2.23 6.91
CA VAL A 54 8.49 -3.25 7.41
C VAL A 54 9.87 -2.67 7.73
N ARG A 55 10.39 -1.73 6.91
CA ARG A 55 11.67 -1.06 7.18
C ARG A 55 11.61 -0.17 8.42
N ASN A 56 10.57 0.63 8.55
CA ASN A 56 10.39 1.53 9.69
C ASN A 56 10.20 0.74 10.99
N ALA A 57 9.42 -0.35 10.94
CA ALA A 57 9.27 -1.30 12.04
C ALA A 57 10.61 -1.94 12.43
N ALA A 58 11.44 -2.31 11.45
CA ALA A 58 12.80 -2.81 11.71
C ALA A 58 13.67 -1.76 12.40
N SER A 59 13.63 -0.50 11.95
CA SER A 59 14.32 0.60 12.63
C SER A 59 13.85 0.80 14.07
N ALA A 60 12.55 0.68 14.34
CA ALA A 60 12.02 0.73 15.71
C ALA A 60 12.53 -0.44 16.57
N ALA A 61 12.64 -1.65 16.01
CA ALA A 61 13.20 -2.81 16.70
C ALA A 61 14.70 -2.65 17.01
N GLU A 62 15.47 -2.05 16.11
CA GLU A 62 16.88 -1.73 16.39
C GLU A 62 17.02 -0.63 17.45
N ALA A 63 16.14 0.37 17.45
CA ALA A 63 16.11 1.40 18.48
C ALA A 63 15.79 0.79 19.85
N ALA A 64 14.79 -0.08 19.95
CA ALA A 64 14.48 -0.80 21.18
C ALA A 64 15.65 -1.67 21.66
N PHE A 65 16.36 -2.34 20.75
CA PHE A 65 17.54 -3.13 21.09
C PHE A 65 18.69 -2.29 21.62
N ALA A 66 18.85 -1.04 21.15
CA ALA A 66 19.89 -0.15 21.68
C ALA A 66 19.70 0.13 23.19
N ASP A 67 18.45 0.12 23.67
CA ASP A 67 18.10 0.34 25.07
C ASP A 67 18.14 -0.96 25.90
N THR A 68 17.63 -2.07 25.38
CA THR A 68 17.50 -3.33 26.15
C THR A 68 18.67 -4.29 25.97
N GLN A 69 19.41 -4.19 24.87
CA GLN A 69 20.42 -5.14 24.41
C GLN A 69 19.94 -6.60 24.29
N ASP A 70 18.63 -6.81 24.22
CA ASP A 70 18.01 -8.13 24.13
C ASP A 70 16.74 -8.09 23.28
N TYR A 71 16.77 -8.79 22.13
CA TYR A 71 15.63 -8.86 21.22
C TYR A 71 14.43 -9.64 21.79
N SER A 72 14.66 -10.59 22.70
CA SER A 72 13.61 -11.45 23.24
C SER A 72 12.61 -10.71 24.13
N THR A 73 13.04 -9.58 24.69
CA THR A 73 12.21 -8.73 25.57
C THR A 73 11.37 -7.70 24.80
N ILE A 74 11.69 -7.49 23.51
CA ILE A 74 11.00 -6.53 22.67
C ILE A 74 9.68 -7.15 22.21
N ASN A 75 8.59 -6.42 22.38
CA ASN A 75 7.27 -6.86 21.96
C ASN A 75 6.55 -5.75 21.18
N ALA A 76 5.42 -6.09 20.59
CA ALA A 76 4.62 -5.15 19.79
C ALA A 76 4.25 -3.86 20.55
N ALA A 77 3.96 -3.93 21.85
CA ALA A 77 3.62 -2.76 22.64
C ALA A 77 4.84 -1.84 22.86
N ALA A 78 6.02 -2.40 23.10
CA ALA A 78 7.27 -1.64 23.19
C ALA A 78 7.58 -0.92 21.87
N LEU A 79 7.36 -1.59 20.74
CA LEU A 79 7.55 -0.98 19.42
C LEU A 79 6.52 0.10 19.10
N GLY A 80 5.25 -0.11 19.45
CA GLY A 80 4.21 0.90 19.30
C GLY A 80 4.44 2.15 20.16
N ALA A 81 5.22 2.05 21.24
CA ALA A 81 5.64 3.22 22.01
C ALA A 81 6.69 4.07 21.26
N ILE A 82 7.59 3.43 20.51
CA ILE A 82 8.66 4.04 19.71
C ILE A 82 8.11 4.61 18.41
N GLU A 83 7.36 3.81 17.65
CA GLU A 83 6.79 4.18 16.36
C GLU A 83 5.26 4.11 16.43
N LYS A 84 4.64 5.25 16.73
CA LYS A 84 3.19 5.34 16.93
C LYS A 84 2.38 5.31 15.63
N SER A 85 3.02 5.54 14.49
CA SER A 85 2.33 5.54 13.19
C SER A 85 2.09 4.13 12.64
N ILE A 86 2.73 3.10 13.23
CA ILE A 86 2.61 1.71 12.80
C ILE A 86 1.80 0.93 13.84
N ASP A 87 0.81 0.18 13.38
CA ASP A 87 0.11 -0.78 14.22
C ASP A 87 0.88 -2.11 14.27
N PHE A 88 1.56 -2.37 15.38
CA PHE A 88 2.28 -3.63 15.58
C PHE A 88 1.30 -4.71 16.07
N ALA A 89 0.80 -5.52 15.14
CA ALA A 89 -0.08 -6.64 15.47
C ALA A 89 0.73 -7.80 16.09
N GLY A 90 0.24 -8.36 17.20
CA GLY A 90 0.87 -9.49 17.88
C GLY A 90 0.75 -10.84 17.15
N SER A 91 -0.31 -11.05 16.34
CA SER A 91 -0.45 -12.19 15.41
C SER A 91 -1.60 -11.98 14.42
N GLY A 92 -1.43 -12.40 13.16
CA GLY A 92 -2.40 -12.23 12.07
C GLY A 92 -1.80 -11.51 10.85
N ALA A 93 -2.36 -11.73 9.66
CA ALA A 93 -1.88 -11.08 8.43
C ALA A 93 -2.15 -9.58 8.48
N ALA A 94 -1.11 -8.81 8.80
CA ALA A 94 -1.19 -7.37 8.91
C ALA A 94 -1.51 -6.74 7.53
N LYS A 95 -2.62 -6.01 7.47
CA LYS A 95 -3.10 -5.28 6.28
C LYS A 95 -3.09 -3.79 6.61
N ASP A 96 -2.91 -2.96 5.59
CA ASP A 96 -2.79 -1.49 5.73
C ASP A 96 -1.55 -1.10 6.58
N ASP A 97 -1.65 -0.06 7.40
CA ASP A 97 -0.54 0.48 8.23
C ASP A 97 -0.13 -0.44 9.40
N SER A 98 -0.43 -1.74 9.31
CA SER A 98 -0.10 -2.73 10.33
C SER A 98 1.05 -3.65 9.91
N VAL A 99 1.75 -4.16 10.92
CA VAL A 99 2.90 -5.04 10.80
C VAL A 99 2.83 -6.15 11.85
N THR A 100 3.07 -7.40 11.46
CA THR A 100 3.27 -8.50 12.40
C THR A 100 4.72 -8.46 12.89
N TYR A 101 4.92 -8.38 14.20
CA TYR A 101 6.24 -8.47 14.83
C TYR A 101 6.36 -9.76 15.66
N THR A 102 7.45 -10.50 15.48
CA THR A 102 7.76 -11.69 16.26
C THR A 102 9.19 -11.62 16.74
N ALA A 103 9.37 -11.55 18.06
CA ALA A 103 10.67 -11.56 18.71
C ALA A 103 11.32 -12.95 18.61
N ALA A 104 12.64 -12.98 18.57
CA ALA A 104 13.44 -14.19 18.69
C ALA A 104 14.66 -13.92 19.58
N ALA A 105 15.28 -14.97 20.12
CA ALA A 105 16.44 -14.82 21.00
C ALA A 105 17.59 -14.04 20.35
N ASN A 106 17.81 -14.25 19.05
CA ASN A 106 18.93 -13.70 18.29
C ASN A 106 18.49 -12.66 17.24
N GLY A 107 17.28 -12.12 17.37
CA GLY A 107 16.75 -11.15 16.41
C GLY A 107 15.23 -11.10 16.36
N TYR A 108 14.66 -10.93 15.18
CA TYR A 108 13.21 -10.72 15.04
C TYR A 108 12.75 -11.07 13.63
N THR A 109 11.44 -11.28 13.48
CA THR A 109 10.77 -11.33 12.18
C THR A 109 9.67 -10.30 12.12
N ILE A 110 9.64 -9.55 11.02
CA ILE A 110 8.68 -8.47 10.74
C ILE A 110 8.04 -8.75 9.40
N ALA A 111 6.70 -8.76 9.34
CA ALA A 111 5.98 -8.99 8.11
C ALA A 111 4.81 -8.01 7.93
N SER A 112 4.54 -7.60 6.69
CA SER A 112 3.33 -6.86 6.32
C SER A 112 2.80 -7.39 4.99
N VAL A 113 1.47 -7.36 4.81
CA VAL A 113 0.80 -7.78 3.58
C VAL A 113 0.26 -6.57 2.86
N SER A 114 0.77 -6.34 1.65
CA SER A 114 0.28 -5.30 0.75
C SER A 114 -1.19 -5.52 0.39
N GLN A 115 -1.90 -4.45 0.04
CA GLN A 115 -3.24 -4.52 -0.54
C GLN A 115 -3.25 -5.24 -1.89
N SER A 116 -2.10 -5.37 -2.57
CA SER A 116 -1.94 -6.22 -3.76
C SER A 116 -2.02 -7.72 -3.44
N GLY A 117 -1.98 -8.10 -2.15
CA GLY A 117 -1.97 -9.49 -1.69
C GLY A 117 -0.58 -10.07 -1.43
N LYS A 118 0.50 -9.35 -1.77
CA LYS A 118 1.87 -9.81 -1.55
C LYS A 118 2.32 -9.56 -0.11
N THR A 119 3.02 -10.53 0.48
CA THR A 119 3.65 -10.40 1.79
C THR A 119 5.11 -9.97 1.65
N PHE A 120 5.54 -9.02 2.46
CA PHE A 120 6.91 -8.57 2.59
C PHE A 120 7.41 -8.85 3.99
N THR A 121 8.52 -9.56 4.10
CA THR A 121 9.09 -9.99 5.38
C THR A 121 10.54 -9.54 5.47
N MET A 122 10.91 -8.98 6.62
CA MET A 122 12.30 -8.81 7.04
C MET A 122 12.54 -9.64 8.28
N ALA A 123 13.57 -10.49 8.25
CA ALA A 123 14.01 -11.23 9.40
C ALA A 123 15.45 -10.84 9.73
N LYS A 124 15.73 -10.69 11.02
CA LYS A 124 17.08 -10.53 11.56
C LYS A 124 17.40 -11.74 12.41
N ASP A 125 18.59 -12.29 12.18
CA ASP A 125 19.21 -13.31 13.02
C ASP A 125 20.72 -13.01 13.05
N ILE A 126 21.22 -12.56 14.19
CA ILE A 126 22.62 -12.19 14.37
C ILE A 126 23.58 -13.38 14.28
N THR A 127 23.06 -14.61 14.31
CA THR A 127 23.84 -15.84 14.16
C THR A 127 23.91 -16.30 12.71
N ALA A 128 23.07 -15.76 11.82
CA ALA A 128 23.04 -16.11 10.40
C ALA A 128 23.93 -15.19 9.56
N SER A 129 24.31 -15.66 8.37
CA SER A 129 24.99 -14.87 7.35
C SER A 129 24.23 -14.98 6.02
N PRO A 130 23.67 -13.87 5.48
CA PRO A 130 23.63 -12.52 6.07
C PRO A 130 22.70 -12.45 7.29
N ALA A 131 23.05 -11.59 8.26
CA ALA A 131 22.28 -11.45 9.50
C ALA A 131 20.87 -10.84 9.31
N VAL A 132 20.62 -10.19 8.17
CA VAL A 132 19.31 -9.67 7.79
C VAL A 132 18.92 -10.27 6.45
N THR A 133 17.75 -10.90 6.42
CA THR A 133 17.15 -11.46 5.21
C THR A 133 15.86 -10.72 4.87
N ARG A 134 15.61 -10.58 3.57
CA ARG A 134 14.42 -9.92 3.02
C ARG A 134 13.75 -10.89 2.07
N THR A 135 12.51 -11.25 2.36
CA THR A 135 11.76 -12.19 1.54
C THR A 135 10.41 -11.60 1.18
N CYS A 136 9.91 -11.97 0.03
CA CYS A 136 8.57 -11.60 -0.42
C CYS A 136 7.86 -12.84 -0.94
N GLY A 137 6.53 -12.81 -0.94
CA GLY A 137 5.69 -13.89 -1.45
C GLY A 137 5.99 -14.27 -2.92
N ALA A 138 5.42 -15.39 -3.37
CA ALA A 138 5.67 -15.93 -4.71
C ALA A 138 5.47 -14.89 -5.83
N GLY A 139 6.40 -14.86 -6.80
CA GLY A 139 6.34 -13.96 -7.96
C GLY A 139 6.71 -12.49 -7.66
N CYS A 140 7.27 -12.20 -6.49
CA CYS A 140 7.73 -10.87 -6.11
C CYS A 140 9.26 -10.80 -6.02
N THR A 141 9.82 -9.63 -6.30
CA THR A 141 11.22 -9.28 -6.00
C THR A 141 11.27 -8.14 -4.98
N TRP A 142 12.25 -8.21 -4.10
CA TRP A 142 12.50 -7.17 -3.11
C TRP A 142 13.19 -5.96 -3.71
#